data_AF-A0A318B908-F1
#
_entry.id   AF-A0A318B908-F1
#
_cell.length_a   1.000
_cell.length_b   1.000
_cell.length_c   1.000
_cell.angle_alpha   90.00
_cell.angle_beta   90.00
_cell.angle_gamma   90.00
#
_symmetry.space_group_name_H-M   'P 1'
#
loop_
_entity.id
_entity.type
_entity.pdbx_description
1 polymer ?
#
loop_
_entity_poly.entity_id
_entity_poly.type
_entity_poly.pdbx_seq_one_letter_code
_entity_poly.pdbx_strand_id
1 'polypeptide(L)'
;MVELNGAKADDLTGAELGVGYNWTKNKFRLTPIVGGLIYQDDDSRYRTETLNNGNTICRDRQTGYFADKDRCSPEIKPYGKLEGAYQVTSKLEFGAGVRVSDEVAPYGLIGARLTDRVTIKGFGGKDYYGLGLTASF
;
A
#
# COMPACT_ATOMS: atom_id res chain seq x y z
N MET A 1 -0.72 -1.77 -15.56
CA MET A 1 0.24 -1.45 -14.48
C MET A 1 -0.16 -2.19 -13.22
N VAL A 2 0.81 -2.67 -12.45
CA VAL A 2 0.63 -3.16 -11.08
C VAL A 2 1.47 -2.34 -10.10
N GLU A 3 1.00 -2.20 -8.86
CA GLU A 3 1.77 -1.62 -7.76
C GLU A 3 1.80 -2.51 -6.52
N LEU A 4 2.91 -2.43 -5.79
CA LEU A 4 3.09 -2.99 -4.45
C LEU A 4 3.74 -1.93 -3.58
N ASN A 5 3.05 -1.52 -2.52
CA ASN A 5 3.54 -0.50 -1.59
C ASN A 5 3.50 -1.00 -0.15
N GLY A 6 4.46 -0.60 0.68
CA GLY A 6 4.28 -0.56 2.12
C GLY A 6 3.72 0.82 2.48
N ALA A 7 2.56 0.87 3.12
CA ALA A 7 1.87 2.12 3.41
C ALA A 7 1.25 2.13 4.81
N LYS A 8 1.16 3.33 5.39
CA LYS A 8 0.24 3.63 6.48
C LYS A 8 -0.92 4.45 5.91
N ALA A 9 -2.15 4.04 6.17
CA ALA A 9 -3.38 4.72 5.76
C ALA A 9 -4.43 4.63 6.87
N ASP A 10 -4.98 5.77 7.32
CA ASP A 10 -6.03 5.83 8.34
C ASP A 10 -5.66 5.01 9.61
N ASP A 11 -4.44 5.22 10.10
CA ASP A 11 -3.79 4.46 11.19
C ASP A 11 -3.46 2.98 10.95
N LEU A 12 -3.92 2.41 9.84
CA LEU A 12 -3.60 1.04 9.44
C LEU A 12 -2.26 1.00 8.70
N THR A 13 -1.32 0.20 9.21
CA THR A 13 -0.05 -0.06 8.52
C THR A 13 -0.12 -1.42 7.83
N GLY A 14 0.25 -1.46 6.55
CA GLY A 14 0.13 -2.68 5.77
C GLY A 14 0.79 -2.61 4.41
N ALA A 15 0.44 -3.61 3.58
CA ALA A 15 0.87 -3.71 2.20
C ALA A 15 -0.30 -3.38 1.27
N GLU A 16 -0.10 -2.44 0.36
CA GLU A 16 -1.07 -2.14 -0.70
C GLU A 16 -0.70 -2.85 -1.98
N LEU A 17 -1.67 -3.55 -2.57
CA LEU A 17 -1.58 -4.12 -3.90
C LEU A 17 -2.62 -3.45 -4.79
N GLY A 18 -2.20 -3.01 -5.97
CA GLY A 18 -3.08 -2.27 -6.88
C GLY A 18 -2.82 -2.57 -8.34
N VAL A 19 -3.86 -2.38 -9.15
CA VAL A 19 -3.80 -2.40 -10.61
C VAL A 19 -4.25 -1.06 -11.14
N GLY A 20 -3.59 -0.58 -12.19
CA GLY A 20 -3.89 0.72 -12.76
C GLY A 20 -3.57 0.81 -14.24
N TYR A 21 -3.92 1.97 -14.80
CA TYR A 21 -3.68 2.29 -16.20
C TYR A 21 -2.88 3.58 -16.33
N ASN A 22 -1.86 3.59 -17.19
CA ASN A 22 -1.05 4.78 -17.43
C ASN A 22 -1.58 5.57 -18.62
N TRP A 23 -2.16 6.74 -18.39
CA TRP A 23 -2.39 7.73 -19.44
C TRP A 23 -1.22 8.71 -19.49
N THR A 24 -0.34 8.54 -20.49
CA THR A 24 0.80 9.45 -20.68
C THR A 24 0.53 10.38 -21.84
N LYS A 25 0.68 11.69 -21.60
CA LYS A 25 0.68 12.72 -22.64
C LYS A 25 1.86 13.66 -22.39
N ASN A 26 2.81 13.69 -23.32
CA ASN A 26 4.07 14.40 -23.18
C ASN A 26 4.83 13.99 -21.90
N LYS A 27 5.19 14.95 -21.05
CA LYS A 27 5.85 14.72 -19.75
C LYS A 27 4.88 14.45 -18.61
N PHE A 28 3.57 14.51 -18.85
CA PHE A 28 2.56 14.29 -17.82
C PHE A 28 2.00 12.87 -17.90
N ARG A 29 1.81 12.25 -16.75
CA ARG A 29 1.19 10.93 -16.61
C ARG A 29 0.05 11.01 -15.60
N LEU A 30 -1.11 10.52 -15.99
CA LEU A 30 -2.27 10.33 -15.13
C LEU A 30 -2.51 8.83 -14.95
N THR A 31 -2.66 8.41 -13.71
CA THR A 31 -2.79 7.00 -13.35
C THR A 31 -3.98 6.79 -12.42
N PRO A 32 -5.13 6.34 -12.94
CA PRO A 32 -6.14 5.70 -12.12
C PRO A 32 -5.64 4.32 -11.64
N ILE A 33 -5.84 4.02 -10.35
CA ILE A 33 -5.46 2.77 -9.70
C ILE A 33 -6.61 2.31 -8.82
N VAL A 34 -6.85 1.00 -8.76
CA VAL A 34 -7.73 0.37 -7.77
C VAL A 34 -6.97 -0.78 -7.11
N GLY A 35 -7.23 -1.01 -5.82
CA GLY A 35 -6.45 -1.97 -5.07
C GLY A 35 -7.03 -2.30 -3.70
N GLY A 36 -6.26 -3.08 -2.95
CA GLY A 36 -6.55 -3.44 -1.57
C GLY A 36 -5.34 -3.16 -0.67
N LEU A 37 -5.60 -2.55 0.49
CA LEU A 37 -4.67 -2.50 1.61
C LEU A 37 -4.84 -3.77 2.43
N ILE A 38 -3.80 -4.58 2.49
CA ILE A 38 -3.69 -5.76 3.33
C ILE A 38 -3.02 -5.30 4.62
N TYR A 39 -3.74 -5.34 5.74
CA TYR A 39 -3.25 -4.89 7.03
C TYR A 39 -3.54 -5.94 8.11
N GLN A 40 -2.79 -5.85 9.21
CA GLN A 40 -3.04 -6.62 10.41
C GLN A 40 -3.28 -5.62 11.54
N ASP A 41 -4.43 -5.72 12.19
CA ASP A 41 -4.79 -4.83 13.30
C ASP A 41 -3.96 -5.19 14.54
N ASP A 42 -3.07 -4.28 14.96
CA ASP A 42 -2.22 -4.43 16.15
C ASP A 42 -3.03 -4.31 17.46
N ASP A 43 -4.26 -3.78 17.42
CA ASP A 43 -5.20 -3.74 18.56
C ASP A 43 -6.11 -4.98 18.61
N SER A 44 -5.82 -6.00 17.80
CA SER A 44 -6.51 -7.26 17.93
C SER A 44 -6.06 -7.96 19.23
N ARG A 45 -7.05 -8.39 20.03
CA ARG A 45 -6.89 -9.27 21.20
C ARG A 45 -6.10 -10.55 20.88
N TYR A 46 -5.77 -10.82 19.62
CA TYR A 46 -5.20 -12.05 19.12
C TYR A 46 -3.83 -11.80 18.49
N ARG A 47 -2.83 -12.60 18.83
CA ARG A 47 -1.47 -12.52 18.31
C ARG A 47 -1.05 -13.86 17.72
N THR A 48 -0.33 -13.79 16.61
CA THR A 48 0.34 -14.95 16.04
C THR A 48 1.65 -15.24 16.77
N GLU A 49 1.80 -16.45 17.31
CA GLU A 49 3.05 -16.95 17.90
C GLU A 49 3.59 -18.12 17.10
N THR A 50 4.90 -18.08 16.80
CA THR A 50 5.61 -19.20 16.19
C THR A 50 6.31 -19.99 17.28
N LEU A 51 5.94 -21.26 17.42
CA LEU A 51 6.53 -22.18 18.37
C LEU A 51 7.91 -22.68 17.87
N ASN A 52 8.74 -23.18 18.78
CA ASN A 52 10.07 -23.72 18.47
C ASN A 52 10.06 -24.92 17.50
N ASN A 53 8.89 -25.53 17.24
CA ASN A 53 8.70 -26.60 16.26
C ASN A 53 8.28 -26.08 14.86
N GLY A 54 8.27 -24.77 14.64
CA GLY A 54 7.88 -24.14 13.38
C GLY A 54 6.37 -23.98 13.17
N ASN A 55 5.53 -24.42 14.11
CA ASN A 55 4.08 -24.24 14.01
C ASN A 55 3.67 -22.82 14.44
N THR A 56 2.80 -22.22 13.63
CA THR A 56 2.23 -20.89 13.87
C THR A 56 0.81 -21.03 14.46
N ILE A 57 0.59 -20.44 15.63
CA ILE A 57 -0.68 -20.49 16.37
C ILE A 57 -1.23 -19.08 16.59
N CYS A 58 -2.56 -18.93 16.59
CA CYS A 58 -3.24 -17.70 16.98
C CYS A 58 -3.57 -17.80 18.48
N ARG A 59 -3.14 -16.83 19.29
CA ARG A 59 -3.32 -16.82 20.74
C ARG A 59 -3.97 -15.51 21.20
N ASP A 60 -4.97 -15.60 22.05
CA ASP A 60 -5.59 -14.48 22.73
C ASP A 60 -4.64 -13.89 23.79
N ARG A 61 -4.34 -12.58 23.72
CA ARG A 61 -3.44 -11.85 24.62
C ARG A 61 -4.03 -11.64 26.01
N GLN A 62 -5.36 -11.58 26.16
CA GLN A 62 -5.99 -11.38 27.48
C GLN A 62 -6.05 -12.68 28.28
N THR A 63 -6.32 -13.79 27.60
CA THR A 63 -6.59 -15.07 28.28
C THR A 63 -5.46 -16.08 28.12
N GLY A 64 -4.56 -15.89 27.16
CA GLY A 64 -3.51 -16.83 26.82
C GLY A 64 -4.01 -18.08 26.09
N TYR A 65 -5.31 -18.20 25.81
CA TYR A 65 -5.87 -19.36 25.11
C TYR A 65 -5.63 -19.31 23.60
N PHE A 66 -5.65 -20.48 22.98
CA PHE A 66 -5.66 -20.60 21.53
C PHE A 66 -6.96 -20.00 20.98
N ALA A 67 -6.84 -19.14 19.98
CA ALA A 67 -7.95 -18.56 19.26
C ALA A 67 -8.04 -19.15 17.84
N ASP A 68 -9.23 -19.03 17.24
CA ASP A 68 -9.42 -19.41 15.84
C ASP A 68 -8.44 -18.67 14.93
N LYS A 69 -7.90 -19.39 13.95
CA LYS A 69 -6.87 -18.85 13.03
C LYS A 69 -7.36 -17.63 12.27
N ASP A 70 -8.67 -17.56 11.99
CA ASP A 70 -9.32 -16.46 11.29
C ASP A 70 -9.23 -15.14 12.06
N ARG A 71 -9.06 -15.19 13.39
CA ARG A 71 -8.87 -14.00 14.25
C ARG A 71 -7.49 -13.37 14.12
N CYS A 72 -6.53 -14.09 13.53
CA CYS A 72 -5.20 -13.59 13.21
C CYS A 72 -4.99 -13.37 11.70
N SER A 73 -6.04 -13.54 10.88
CA SER A 73 -5.94 -13.39 9.42
C SER A 73 -5.86 -11.91 9.04
N PRO A 74 -5.02 -11.54 8.06
CA PRO A 74 -4.96 -10.17 7.57
C PRO A 74 -6.29 -9.78 6.91
N GLU A 75 -6.68 -8.52 7.11
CA GLU A 75 -7.88 -7.93 6.51
C GLU A 75 -7.53 -7.18 5.22
N ILE A 76 -8.51 -7.05 4.33
CA ILE A 76 -8.34 -6.36 3.04
C ILE A 76 -9.30 -5.18 2.97
N LYS A 77 -8.77 -3.97 2.89
CA LYS A 77 -9.55 -2.73 2.70
C LYS A 77 -9.43 -2.23 1.26
N PRO A 78 -10.52 -2.19 0.48
CA PRO A 78 -10.47 -1.70 -0.90
C PRO A 78 -10.18 -0.19 -0.93
N TYR A 79 -9.47 0.25 -1.97
CA TYR A 79 -9.23 1.67 -2.23
C TYR A 79 -9.19 1.96 -3.73
N GLY A 80 -9.41 3.23 -4.08
CA GLY A 80 -9.08 3.82 -5.37
C GLY A 80 -8.02 4.90 -5.22
N LYS A 81 -7.18 5.10 -6.24
CA LYS A 81 -6.26 6.25 -6.33
C LYS A 81 -6.34 6.89 -7.69
N LEU A 82 -6.04 8.18 -7.72
CA LEU A 82 -5.76 8.92 -8.94
C LEU A 82 -4.45 9.70 -8.74
N GLU A 83 -3.41 9.34 -9.50
CA GLU A 83 -2.09 9.97 -9.42
C GLU A 83 -1.79 10.77 -10.69
N GLY A 84 -1.41 12.03 -10.55
CA GLY A 84 -0.86 12.86 -11.60
C GLY A 84 0.62 13.11 -11.36
N ALA A 85 1.49 12.72 -12.29
CA ALA A 85 2.94 12.85 -12.19
C ALA A 85 3.54 13.58 -13.40
N TYR A 86 4.51 14.45 -13.15
CA TYR A 86 5.28 15.16 -14.16
C TYR A 86 6.73 14.65 -14.19
N GLN A 87 7.17 14.22 -15.37
CA GLN A 87 8.55 13.79 -15.61
C GLN A 87 9.46 15.01 -15.71
N VAL A 88 10.34 15.14 -14.73
CA VAL A 88 11.35 16.22 -14.64
C VAL A 88 12.53 15.90 -15.54
N THR A 89 13.04 14.68 -15.38
CA THR A 89 14.15 14.13 -16.13
C THR A 89 13.73 12.79 -16.73
N SER A 90 14.61 12.12 -17.46
CA SER A 90 14.34 10.77 -17.97
C SER A 90 14.15 9.72 -16.87
N LYS A 91 14.54 10.03 -15.62
CA LYS A 91 14.47 9.11 -14.47
C LYS A 91 13.61 9.62 -13.32
N LEU A 92 13.43 10.92 -13.16
CA LEU A 92 12.77 11.48 -11.99
C LEU A 92 11.43 12.10 -12.35
N GLU A 93 10.46 11.91 -11.46
CA GLU A 93 9.14 12.49 -11.53
C GLU A 93 8.68 12.96 -10.15
N PHE A 94 7.86 14.00 -10.14
CA PHE A 94 7.11 14.42 -8.96
C PHE A 94 5.64 14.55 -9.34
N GLY A 95 4.77 14.41 -8.36
CA GLY A 95 3.35 14.45 -8.60
C GLY A 95 2.55 14.63 -7.34
N ALA A 96 1.25 14.57 -7.53
CA ALA A 96 0.29 14.52 -6.46
C ALA A 96 -0.78 13.50 -6.81
N GLY A 97 -1.43 12.96 -5.80
CA GLY A 97 -2.53 12.06 -5.97
C GLY A 97 -3.57 12.21 -4.88
N VAL A 98 -4.67 11.50 -5.08
CA VAL A 98 -5.71 11.32 -4.09
C VAL A 98 -5.97 9.83 -3.94
N ARG A 99 -6.06 9.37 -2.70
CA ARG A 99 -6.50 8.03 -2.34
C ARG A 99 -7.90 8.13 -1.76
N VAL A 100 -8.79 7.26 -2.18
CA VAL A 100 -10.19 7.19 -1.75
C VAL A 100 -10.42 5.80 -1.18
N SER A 101 -10.72 5.73 0.12
CA SER A 101 -11.29 4.55 0.78
C SER A 101 -12.49 5.02 1.61
N ASP A 102 -12.47 4.86 2.93
CA ASP A 102 -13.44 5.49 3.83
C ASP A 102 -13.27 7.01 3.87
N GLU A 103 -12.00 7.43 3.88
CA GLU A 103 -11.61 8.84 3.80
C GLU A 103 -10.89 9.15 2.49
N VAL A 104 -10.93 10.43 2.13
CA VAL A 104 -10.22 10.98 0.97
C VAL A 104 -8.90 11.57 1.44
N ALA A 105 -7.80 10.93 1.09
CA ALA A 105 -6.46 11.33 1.49
C ALA A 105 -5.67 11.90 0.29
N PRO A 106 -5.50 13.23 0.19
CA PRO A 106 -4.58 13.83 -0.77
C PRO A 106 -3.12 13.64 -0.34
N TYR A 107 -2.22 13.44 -1.30
CA TYR A 107 -0.80 13.22 -1.03
C TYR A 107 0.10 13.74 -2.17
N GLY A 108 1.35 14.04 -1.83
CA GLY A 108 2.42 14.24 -2.79
C GLY A 108 3.16 12.94 -3.07
N LEU A 109 3.78 12.82 -4.25
CA LEU A 109 4.62 11.68 -4.60
C LEU A 109 5.88 12.10 -5.34
N ILE A 110 6.95 11.34 -5.14
CA ILE A 110 8.20 11.41 -5.89
C ILE A 110 8.54 10.01 -6.39
N GLY A 111 8.90 9.91 -7.67
CA GLY A 111 9.22 8.65 -8.32
C GLY A 111 10.60 8.69 -8.98
N ALA A 112 11.28 7.55 -8.94
CA ALA A 112 12.50 7.30 -9.69
C ALA A 112 12.36 6.04 -10.53
N ARG A 113 12.58 6.16 -11.84
CA ARG A 113 12.58 5.04 -12.77
C ARG A 113 13.85 4.22 -12.60
N LEU A 114 13.70 2.98 -12.17
CA LEU A 114 14.80 2.01 -12.03
C LEU A 114 15.11 1.34 -13.37
N THR A 115 14.06 1.01 -14.13
CA THR A 115 14.13 0.45 -15.49
C THR A 115 13.00 1.04 -16.32
N ASP A 116 12.96 0.81 -17.63
CA ASP A 116 11.86 1.30 -18.49
C ASP A 116 10.45 0.83 -18.07
N ARG A 117 10.37 -0.18 -17.20
CA ARG A 117 9.12 -0.75 -16.71
C ARG A 117 8.90 -0.58 -15.20
N VAL A 118 9.97 -0.39 -14.42
CA VAL A 118 9.91 -0.38 -12.95
C VAL A 118 10.24 1.00 -12.40
N THR A 119 9.35 1.52 -11.56
CA THR A 119 9.52 2.79 -10.85
C THR A 119 9.46 2.53 -9.36
N ILE A 120 10.40 3.08 -8.60
CA ILE A 120 10.27 3.22 -7.15
C ILE A 120 9.62 4.56 -6.85
N LYS A 121 8.64 4.59 -5.95
CA LYS A 121 7.97 5.82 -5.53
C LYS A 121 7.89 5.92 -4.02
N GLY A 122 8.04 7.12 -3.51
CA GLY A 122 7.68 7.52 -2.16
C GLY A 122 6.52 8.51 -2.22
N PHE A 123 5.59 8.41 -1.28
CA PHE A 123 4.44 9.31 -1.21
C PHE A 123 4.09 9.65 0.25
N GLY A 124 3.49 10.82 0.45
CA GLY A 124 3.16 11.32 1.78
C GLY A 124 2.12 12.44 1.77
N GLY A 125 1.21 12.36 2.74
CA GLY A 125 0.16 13.30 3.08
C GLY A 125 -0.13 13.23 4.59
N LYS A 126 -1.23 13.82 5.03
CA LYS A 126 -1.57 13.92 6.46
C LYS A 126 -1.72 12.55 7.12
N ASP A 127 -2.57 11.70 6.55
CA ASP A 127 -2.97 10.39 7.12
C ASP A 127 -2.65 9.22 6.17
N TYR A 128 -1.81 9.47 5.16
CA TYR A 128 -1.39 8.48 4.17
C TYR A 128 0.06 8.71 3.73
N TYR A 129 0.94 7.74 3.98
CA TYR A 129 2.33 7.80 3.52
C TYR A 129 2.89 6.39 3.29
N GLY A 130 3.91 6.29 2.45
CA GLY A 130 4.48 5.00 2.11
C GLY A 130 5.58 5.05 1.06
N LEU A 131 6.07 3.86 0.76
CA LEU A 131 7.09 3.59 -0.24
C LEU A 131 6.69 2.34 -1.01
N GLY A 132 6.90 2.34 -2.32
CA GLY A 132 6.62 1.15 -3.10
C GLY A 132 7.18 1.15 -4.50
N LEU A 133 6.80 0.10 -5.22
CA LEU A 133 7.23 -0.18 -6.56
C LEU A 133 6.02 -0.25 -7.49
N THR A 134 6.23 0.20 -8.71
CA THR A 134 5.24 0.15 -9.77
C THR A 134 5.85 -0.52 -10.97
N ALA A 135 5.15 -1.50 -11.56
CA ALA A 135 5.56 -2.16 -12.80
C ALA A 135 4.54 -1.87 -13.92
N SER A 136 5.05 -1.38 -15.04
CA SER A 136 4.28 -1.06 -16.25
C SER A 136 4.57 -2.10 -17.34
N PHE A 137 3.50 -2.53 -18.02
CA PHE A 137 3.51 -3.52 -19.10
C PHE A 137 2.62 -3.03 -20.23
#